data_AF-A0A6C1KI51-F1
#
_entry.id   AF-A0A6C1KI51-F1
#
_cell.length_a   1.000
_cell.length_b   1.000
_cell.length_c   1.000
_cell.angle_alpha   90.00
_cell.angle_beta   90.00
_cell.angle_gamma   90.00
#
_symmetry.space_group_name_H-M   'P 1'
#
loop_
_entity.id
_entity.type
_entity.pdbx_description
1 polymer ?
#
loop_
_entity_poly.entity_id
_entity_poly.type
_entity_poly.pdbx_seq_one_letter_code
_entity_poly.pdbx_strand_id
1 'polypeptide(L)'
;MPEKSSGIPDKLARDEMTLAAEMHQSIKVLGGPRGDIDTRESMLARAARCAGISYRQARALYYKESSDPRASVVERVRAAMAKANDKAEAHARERIEETADVGQLVARAVEVDAELRREVLALVFRRLAGAGPEDRPLDEDGEDR
;
A
#
# COMPACT_ATOMS: atom_id res chain seq x y z
N MET A 1 -4.79 -0.17 40.60
CA MET A 1 -5.67 -1.06 39.82
C MET A 1 -4.87 -1.52 38.61
N PRO A 2 -4.45 -2.80 38.55
CA PRO A 2 -3.60 -3.31 37.47
C PRO A 2 -4.37 -3.57 36.17
N GLU A 3 -3.59 -3.56 35.11
CA GLU A 3 -3.89 -3.61 33.68
C GLU A 3 -4.69 -4.86 33.27
N LYS A 4 -5.54 -4.71 32.25
CA LYS A 4 -5.96 -5.82 31.39
C LYS A 4 -5.70 -5.45 29.94
N SER A 5 -4.48 -5.71 29.49
CA SER A 5 -4.11 -5.86 28.09
C SER A 5 -4.86 -7.08 27.51
N SER A 6 -5.95 -6.88 26.77
CA SER A 6 -6.53 -7.96 25.96
C SER A 6 -5.72 -8.11 24.67
N GLY A 7 -4.56 -8.77 24.78
CA GLY A 7 -3.99 -9.46 23.64
C GLY A 7 -4.88 -10.65 23.32
N ILE A 8 -5.74 -10.52 22.31
CA ILE A 8 -6.46 -11.66 21.75
C ILE A 8 -5.60 -12.21 20.60
N PRO A 9 -5.16 -13.48 20.67
CA PRO A 9 -4.23 -14.04 19.71
C PRO A 9 -4.92 -14.34 18.38
N ASP A 10 -4.54 -13.61 17.34
CA ASP A 10 -4.91 -13.79 15.92
C ASP A 10 -4.46 -15.16 15.32
N LYS A 11 -3.92 -16.06 16.16
CA LYS A 11 -3.36 -17.36 15.76
C LYS A 11 -4.31 -18.55 15.95
N LEU A 12 -5.44 -18.40 16.66
CA LEU A 12 -6.36 -19.51 16.94
C LEU A 12 -7.53 -19.66 15.94
N ALA A 13 -7.70 -18.73 15.00
CA ALA A 13 -8.77 -18.83 13.99
C ALA A 13 -8.43 -19.76 12.81
N ARG A 14 -7.19 -20.25 12.71
CA ARG A 14 -6.75 -21.12 11.61
C ARG A 14 -7.11 -22.60 11.80
N ASP A 15 -7.51 -23.03 12.99
CA ASP A 15 -7.52 -24.46 13.36
C ASP A 15 -8.81 -25.25 13.10
N GLU A 16 -9.92 -24.65 12.66
CA GLU A 16 -11.11 -25.43 12.25
C GLU A 16 -11.77 -24.91 10.97
N MET A 17 -10.97 -24.52 9.97
CA MET A 17 -11.52 -24.27 8.65
C MET A 17 -11.79 -25.62 7.96
N THR A 18 -13.08 -25.97 7.78
CA THR A 18 -13.45 -27.20 7.06
C THR A 18 -12.83 -27.21 5.67
N LEU A 19 -12.47 -28.40 5.15
CA LEU A 19 -11.87 -28.54 3.81
C LEU A 19 -12.70 -27.82 2.73
N ALA A 20 -14.03 -27.92 2.80
CA ALA A 20 -14.92 -27.22 1.88
C ALA A 20 -14.81 -25.68 1.99
N ALA A 21 -14.64 -25.15 3.21
CA ALA A 21 -14.40 -23.73 3.42
C ALA A 21 -13.02 -23.31 2.89
N GLU A 22 -11.98 -24.08 3.17
CA GLU A 22 -10.62 -23.85 2.67
C GLU A 22 -10.61 -23.78 1.13
N MET A 23 -11.22 -24.76 0.46
CA MET A 23 -11.28 -24.81 -0.99
C MET A 23 -12.13 -23.68 -1.58
N HIS A 24 -13.27 -23.37 -0.96
CA HIS A 24 -14.09 -22.21 -1.34
C HIS A 24 -13.28 -20.91 -1.33
N GLN A 25 -12.55 -20.68 -0.24
CA GLN A 25 -11.74 -19.48 -0.08
C GLN A 25 -10.56 -19.47 -1.08
N SER A 26 -9.91 -20.61 -1.28
CA SER A 26 -8.82 -20.74 -2.25
C SER A 26 -9.27 -20.40 -3.67
N ILE A 27 -10.44 -20.89 -4.10
CA ILE A 27 -10.99 -20.56 -5.42
C ILE A 27 -11.33 -19.08 -5.56
N LYS A 28 -11.82 -18.42 -4.50
CA LYS A 28 -12.04 -16.97 -4.49
C LYS A 28 -10.74 -16.20 -4.69
N VAL A 29 -9.70 -16.56 -3.95
CA VAL A 29 -8.40 -15.89 -4.03
C VAL A 29 -7.77 -16.10 -5.41
N LEU A 30 -7.76 -17.34 -5.92
CA LEU A 30 -7.24 -17.65 -7.25
C LEU A 30 -8.02 -16.99 -8.40
N GLY A 31 -9.32 -16.75 -8.19
CA GLY A 31 -10.17 -16.03 -9.13
C GLY A 31 -9.88 -14.52 -9.17
N GLY A 32 -9.30 -13.98 -8.11
CA GLY A 32 -8.98 -12.56 -7.96
C GLY A 32 -10.23 -11.67 -7.81
N PRO A 33 -10.02 -10.35 -7.68
CA PRO A 33 -11.11 -9.39 -7.63
C PRO A 33 -11.89 -9.40 -8.96
N ARG A 34 -13.20 -9.15 -8.86
CA ARG A 34 -14.08 -8.95 -10.01
C ARG A 34 -14.06 -7.46 -10.37
N GLY A 35 -13.81 -7.16 -11.64
CA GLY A 35 -14.05 -5.82 -12.20
C GLY A 35 -15.53 -5.61 -12.53
N ASP A 36 -15.89 -4.38 -12.91
CA ASP A 36 -17.29 -3.99 -13.15
C ASP A 36 -17.97 -4.79 -14.28
N ILE A 37 -17.21 -5.23 -15.27
CA ILE A 37 -17.67 -6.02 -16.42
C ILE A 37 -17.54 -7.53 -16.14
N ASP A 38 -16.89 -7.90 -15.04
CA ASP A 38 -16.46 -9.28 -14.80
C ASP A 38 -17.55 -10.12 -14.14
N THR A 39 -17.93 -11.23 -14.79
CA THR A 39 -18.95 -12.12 -14.25
C THR A 39 -18.37 -13.07 -13.21
N ARG A 40 -19.24 -13.74 -12.46
CA ARG A 40 -18.78 -14.81 -11.54
C ARG A 40 -18.19 -15.98 -12.34
N GLU A 41 -18.70 -16.23 -13.53
CA GLU A 41 -18.25 -17.31 -14.39
C GLU A 41 -16.83 -17.06 -14.92
N SER A 42 -16.53 -15.83 -15.36
CA SER A 42 -15.18 -15.46 -15.78
C SER A 42 -14.17 -15.54 -14.63
N MET A 43 -14.56 -15.11 -13.41
CA MET A 43 -13.75 -15.29 -12.19
C MET A 43 -13.47 -16.78 -11.91
N LEU A 44 -14.48 -17.64 -11.97
CA LEU A 44 -14.32 -19.09 -11.77
C LEU A 44 -13.47 -19.74 -12.89
N ALA A 45 -13.60 -19.28 -14.13
CA ALA A 45 -12.77 -19.73 -15.24
C ALA A 45 -11.31 -19.31 -15.07
N ARG A 46 -11.04 -18.14 -14.50
CA ARG A 46 -9.68 -17.72 -14.10
C ARG A 46 -9.13 -18.64 -13.02
N ALA A 47 -9.87 -18.85 -11.93
CA ALA A 47 -9.46 -19.74 -10.85
C ALA A 47 -9.16 -21.16 -11.34
N ALA A 48 -10.02 -21.71 -12.21
CA ALA A 48 -9.84 -23.03 -12.81
C ALA A 48 -8.53 -23.13 -13.62
N ARG A 49 -8.23 -22.11 -14.43
CA ARG A 49 -6.97 -22.02 -15.21
C ARG A 49 -5.76 -21.91 -14.30
N CYS A 50 -5.82 -21.08 -13.26
CA CYS A 50 -4.73 -20.94 -12.29
C CYS A 50 -4.43 -22.26 -11.55
N ALA A 51 -5.47 -23.00 -11.17
CA ALA A 51 -5.34 -24.27 -10.47
C ALA A 51 -5.10 -25.49 -11.38
N GLY A 52 -5.25 -25.36 -12.70
CA GLY A 52 -5.14 -26.50 -13.61
C GLY A 52 -6.23 -27.56 -13.37
N ILE A 53 -7.45 -27.10 -13.08
CA ILE A 53 -8.64 -27.94 -12.87
C ILE A 53 -9.74 -27.55 -13.85
N SER A 54 -10.75 -28.39 -14.00
CA SER A 54 -11.90 -28.07 -14.86
C SER A 54 -12.77 -26.97 -14.25
N TYR A 55 -13.46 -26.20 -15.10
CA TYR A 55 -14.43 -25.20 -14.66
C TYR A 55 -15.51 -25.80 -13.74
N ARG A 56 -15.99 -27.00 -14.06
CA ARG A 56 -17.00 -27.70 -13.25
C ARG A 56 -16.49 -28.00 -11.84
N GLN A 57 -15.22 -28.41 -11.71
CA GLN A 57 -14.60 -28.64 -10.40
C GLN A 57 -14.46 -27.32 -9.63
N ALA A 58 -13.96 -26.26 -10.27
CA ALA A 58 -13.85 -24.95 -9.63
C ALA A 58 -15.22 -24.43 -9.14
N ARG A 59 -16.27 -24.60 -9.95
CA ARG A 59 -17.65 -24.26 -9.59
C ARG A 59 -18.14 -25.07 -8.39
N ALA A 60 -17.95 -26.38 -8.39
CA ALA A 60 -18.38 -27.26 -7.31
C ALA A 60 -17.68 -26.91 -5.98
N LEU A 61 -16.38 -26.60 -6.02
CA LEU A 61 -15.63 -26.14 -4.85
C LEU A 61 -16.11 -24.76 -4.37
N TYR A 62 -16.40 -23.84 -5.30
CA TYR A 62 -16.89 -22.51 -4.97
C TYR A 62 -18.28 -22.54 -4.33
N TYR A 63 -19.21 -23.34 -4.83
CA TYR A 63 -20.55 -23.45 -4.23
C TYR A 63 -20.62 -24.46 -3.08
N LYS A 64 -19.48 -25.05 -2.69
CA LYS A 64 -19.39 -26.08 -1.64
C LYS A 64 -20.28 -27.31 -1.92
N GLU A 65 -20.49 -27.61 -3.20
CA GLU A 65 -21.27 -28.77 -3.66
C GLU A 65 -20.50 -30.08 -3.47
N SER A 66 -19.17 -30.01 -3.36
CA SER A 66 -18.31 -31.16 -3.07
C SER A 66 -17.89 -31.14 -1.60
N SER A 67 -18.47 -32.02 -0.79
CA SER A 67 -18.09 -32.21 0.62
C SER A 67 -16.70 -32.85 0.76
N ASP A 68 -16.36 -33.78 -0.15
CA ASP A 68 -15.09 -34.49 -0.18
C ASP A 68 -14.48 -34.46 -1.60
N PRO A 69 -13.80 -33.37 -1.97
CA PRO A 69 -13.13 -33.28 -3.26
C PRO A 69 -11.93 -34.22 -3.34
N ARG A 70 -11.74 -34.85 -4.51
CA ARG A 70 -10.61 -35.78 -4.75
C ARG A 70 -9.28 -35.13 -4.34
N ALA A 71 -8.43 -35.88 -3.64
CA ALA A 71 -7.14 -35.40 -3.14
C ALA A 71 -6.29 -34.69 -4.20
N SER A 72 -6.22 -35.23 -5.42
CA SER A 72 -5.48 -34.62 -6.54
C SER A 72 -5.97 -33.22 -6.91
N VAL A 73 -7.25 -32.90 -6.69
CA VAL A 73 -7.83 -31.57 -6.94
C VAL A 73 -7.41 -30.62 -5.81
N VAL A 74 -7.49 -31.08 -4.56
CA VAL A 74 -7.06 -30.32 -3.38
C VAL A 74 -5.58 -29.95 -3.49
N GLU A 75 -4.72 -30.91 -3.84
CA GLU A 75 -3.28 -30.68 -4.03
C GLU A 75 -3.00 -29.62 -5.11
N ARG A 76 -3.69 -29.69 -6.26
CA ARG A 76 -3.54 -28.70 -7.33
C ARG A 76 -3.96 -27.30 -6.89
N VAL A 77 -5.07 -27.18 -6.17
CA VAL A 77 -5.55 -25.90 -5.64
C VAL A 77 -4.56 -25.33 -4.61
N ARG A 78 -4.08 -26.16 -3.68
CA ARG A 78 -3.07 -25.74 -2.69
C ARG A 78 -1.75 -25.33 -3.35
N ALA A 79 -1.27 -26.08 -4.34
CA ALA A 79 -0.07 -25.74 -5.09
C ALA A 79 -0.23 -24.42 -5.87
N ALA A 80 -1.41 -24.17 -6.44
CA ALA A 80 -1.69 -22.90 -7.10
C ALA A 80 -1.77 -21.73 -6.11
N MET A 81 -2.33 -21.95 -4.92
CA MET A 81 -2.35 -20.97 -3.84
C MET A 81 -0.94 -20.62 -3.37
N ALA A 82 -0.06 -21.62 -3.17
CA ALA A 82 1.34 -21.39 -2.83
C ALA A 82 2.02 -20.49 -3.87
N LYS A 83 1.87 -20.82 -5.16
CA LYS A 83 2.40 -20.00 -6.26
C LYS A 83 1.81 -18.59 -6.30
N ALA A 84 0.53 -18.42 -5.96
CA ALA A 84 -0.10 -17.11 -5.91
C ALA A 84 0.45 -16.27 -4.75
N ASN A 85 0.67 -16.89 -3.60
CA ASN A 85 1.27 -16.24 -2.42
C ASN A 85 2.72 -15.84 -2.70
N ASP A 86 3.53 -16.71 -3.29
CA ASP A 86 4.93 -16.41 -3.64
C ASP A 86 5.01 -15.18 -4.56
N LYS A 87 4.11 -15.08 -5.55
CA LYS A 87 4.01 -13.92 -6.44
C LYS A 87 3.55 -12.66 -5.71
N ALA A 88 2.55 -12.78 -4.83
CA ALA A 88 2.06 -11.66 -4.05
C ALA A 88 3.14 -11.11 -3.11
N GLU A 89 3.93 -11.99 -2.47
CA GLU A 89 5.07 -11.60 -1.65
C GLU A 89 6.17 -10.92 -2.47
N ALA A 90 6.49 -11.45 -3.65
CA ALA A 90 7.47 -10.81 -4.53
C ALA A 90 7.06 -9.38 -4.92
N HIS A 91 5.80 -9.18 -5.32
CA HIS A 91 5.27 -7.85 -5.63
C HIS A 91 5.20 -6.94 -4.41
N ALA A 92 4.89 -7.48 -3.22
CA ALA A 92 4.90 -6.70 -1.99
C ALA A 92 6.31 -6.18 -1.65
N ARG A 93 7.34 -7.01 -1.85
CA ARG A 93 8.74 -6.61 -1.65
C ARG A 93 9.16 -5.50 -2.61
N GLU A 94 8.85 -5.64 -3.89
CA GLU A 94 9.12 -4.64 -4.93
C GLU A 94 8.46 -3.28 -4.60
N ARG A 95 7.20 -3.30 -4.17
CA ARG A 95 6.49 -2.06 -3.79
C ARG A 95 7.08 -1.38 -2.57
N ILE A 96 7.57 -2.13 -1.58
CA ILE A 96 8.22 -1.56 -0.40
C ILE A 96 9.49 -0.81 -0.81
N GLU A 97 10.28 -1.41 -1.70
CA GLU A 97 11.50 -0.81 -2.25
C GLU A 97 11.19 0.49 -3.01
N GLU A 98 10.19 0.48 -3.90
CA GLU A 98 9.76 1.68 -4.63
C GLU A 98 9.31 2.81 -3.69
N THR A 99 8.58 2.49 -2.62
CA THR A 99 8.15 3.51 -1.64
C THR A 99 9.32 4.08 -0.82
N ALA A 100 10.37 3.30 -0.59
CA ALA A 100 11.56 3.76 0.12
C ALA A 100 12.32 4.79 -0.73
N ASP A 101 12.43 4.57 -2.04
CA ASP A 101 13.08 5.49 -2.98
C ASP A 101 12.33 6.83 -3.06
N VAL A 102 10.99 6.78 -3.14
CA VAL A 102 10.15 8.00 -3.08
C VAL A 102 10.36 8.74 -1.76
N GLY A 103 10.45 8.02 -0.64
CA GLY A 103 10.74 8.63 0.67
C GLY A 103 12.07 9.38 0.71
N GLN A 104 13.13 8.81 0.14
CA GLN A 104 14.44 9.46 0.06
C GLN A 104 14.42 10.71 -0.83
N LEU A 105 13.72 10.67 -1.97
CA LEU A 105 13.56 11.81 -2.85
C LEU A 105 12.80 12.96 -2.18
N VAL A 106 11.73 12.65 -1.44
CA VAL A 106 10.96 13.64 -0.67
C VAL A 106 11.83 14.27 0.42
N ALA A 107 12.59 13.47 1.18
CA ALA A 107 13.49 13.99 2.21
C ALA A 107 14.52 14.98 1.61
N ARG A 108 15.14 14.62 0.49
CA ARG A 108 16.09 15.49 -0.22
C ARG A 108 15.45 16.78 -0.72
N ALA A 109 14.22 16.73 -1.22
CA ALA A 109 13.49 17.92 -1.66
C ALA A 109 13.21 18.89 -0.50
N VAL A 110 12.89 18.37 0.70
CA VAL A 110 12.69 19.18 1.90
C VAL A 110 13.99 19.86 2.35
N GLU A 111 15.12 19.17 2.27
CA GLU A 111 16.44 19.75 2.58
C GLU A 111 16.78 20.91 1.63
N VAL A 112 16.59 20.71 0.32
CA VAL A 112 16.82 21.74 -0.70
C VAL A 112 15.90 22.95 -0.50
N ASP A 113 14.61 22.74 -0.18
CA ASP A 113 13.69 23.84 0.13
C ASP A 113 14.15 24.64 1.36
N ALA A 114 14.63 23.95 2.41
CA ALA A 114 15.13 24.60 3.62
C ALA A 114 16.41 25.39 3.38
N GLU A 115 17.30 24.92 2.50
CA GLU A 115 18.48 25.67 2.05
C GLU A 115 18.10 26.92 1.26
N LEU A 116 17.26 26.76 0.23
CA LEU A 116 16.80 27.88 -0.60
C LEU A 116 16.09 28.95 0.24
N ARG A 117 15.24 28.53 1.19
CA ARG A 117 14.55 29.46 2.10
C ARG A 117 15.54 30.26 2.96
N ARG A 118 16.60 29.62 3.46
CA ARG A 118 17.66 30.30 4.22
C ARG A 118 18.39 31.33 3.37
N GLU A 119 18.74 30.98 2.14
CA GLU A 119 19.42 31.89 1.22
C GLU A 119 18.56 33.10 0.83
N VAL A 120 17.28 32.86 0.51
CA VAL A 120 16.31 33.92 0.19
C VAL A 120 16.14 34.87 1.37
N LEU A 121 15.95 34.34 2.58
CA LEU A 121 15.86 35.17 3.79
C LEU A 121 17.14 35.97 4.01
N ALA A 122 18.32 35.37 3.87
CA ALA A 122 19.59 36.07 4.02
C ALA A 122 19.78 37.18 2.97
N LEU A 123 19.31 36.99 1.74
CA LEU A 123 19.32 38.01 0.71
C LEU A 123 18.38 39.17 1.05
N VAL A 124 17.15 38.86 1.49
CA VAL A 124 16.17 39.86 1.92
C VAL A 124 16.70 40.68 3.08
N PHE A 125 17.28 40.04 4.11
CA PHE A 125 17.88 40.74 5.24
C PHE A 125 19.04 41.64 4.84
N ARG A 126 19.94 41.17 3.96
CA ARG A 126 21.04 42.02 3.45
C ARG A 126 20.52 43.25 2.71
N ARG A 127 19.46 43.08 1.91
CA ARG A 127 18.84 44.20 1.18
C ARG A 127 18.16 45.21 2.11
N LEU A 128 17.51 44.72 3.17
CA LEU A 128 16.86 45.58 4.16
C LEU A 128 17.88 46.28 5.08
N ALA A 129 18.95 45.59 5.48
CA ALA A 129 20.01 46.15 6.31
C ALA A 129 20.88 47.19 5.58
N GLY A 130 20.98 47.10 4.25
CA GLY A 130 21.63 48.12 3.40
C GLY A 130 20.74 49.31 3.04
N ALA A 131 19.46 49.31 3.43
CA ALA A 131 18.52 50.42 3.25
C ALA A 131 18.30 51.14 4.61
N GLY A 132 19.38 51.67 5.18
CA GLY A 132 19.28 52.59 6.31
C GLY A 132 18.74 53.95 5.84
N PRO A 133 17.92 54.65 6.66
CA PRO A 133 17.45 56.01 6.37
C PRO A 133 18.57 57.02 6.66
N GLU A 134 19.66 56.96 5.90
CA GLU A 134 20.68 58.00 5.90
C GLU A 134 20.60 58.74 4.55
N ASP A 135 20.72 60.06 4.58
CA ASP A 135 20.46 61.03 3.51
C ASP A 135 18.99 61.45 3.28
N ARG A 136 18.27 61.76 4.35
CA ARG A 136 17.49 63.01 4.29
C ARG A 136 18.40 64.12 4.78
N PRO A 137 18.81 65.10 3.94
CA PRO A 137 19.39 66.31 4.47
C PRO A 137 18.35 66.91 5.42
N LEU A 138 18.72 66.98 6.70
CA LEU A 138 18.00 67.82 7.64
C LEU A 138 18.35 69.24 7.19
N ASP A 139 17.39 69.91 6.57
CA ASP A 139 17.40 71.36 6.42
C ASP A 139 17.26 71.95 7.84
N GLU A 140 18.35 71.87 8.62
CA GLU A 140 18.60 72.74 9.75
C GLU A 140 19.31 73.96 9.18
N ASP A 141 18.54 75.03 9.00
CA ASP A 141 18.93 76.44 8.98
C ASP A 141 17.66 77.20 8.55
N GLY A 142 17.03 78.08 9.31
CA GLY A 142 17.42 78.79 10.50
C GLY A 142 16.40 79.92 10.64
N GLU A 143 16.08 80.23 11.89
CA GLU A 143 15.16 81.28 12.32
C GLU A 143 15.52 82.69 11.80
N ASP A 144 14.61 83.62 12.11
CA ASP A 144 14.85 85.05 12.36
C ASP A 144 14.78 86.04 11.19
N ARG A 145 13.56 86.52 10.88
CA ARG A 145 13.04 87.87 11.21
C ARG A 145 11.88 88.31 10.34
#